data_AF-J2AQH9-F1
#
_entry.id   AF-J2AQH9-F1
#
_cell.length_a   1.000
_cell.length_b   1.000
_cell.length_c   1.000
_cell.angle_alpha   90.00
_cell.angle_beta   90.00
_cell.angle_gamma   90.00
#
_symmetry.space_group_name_H-M   'P 1'
#
loop_
_entity.id
_entity.type
_entity.pdbx_description
1 polymer ?
#
loop_
_entity_poly.entity_id
_entity_poly.type
_entity_poly.pdbx_seq_one_letter_code
_entity_poly.pdbx_strand_id
1 'polypeptide(L)'
;MLLKFVAHHLWDPVKRAADATHGMPPDVEQRLRDTGVLKALGPHAPDTVRRRLTSWSILTRWRGMTESFSSPALKTALRLAVRASDRPRRRESAKAVTGDVLAQLLVTCHGDGLVAMRDRALLLLAFASGGRRRCEVAGLRVEDLVEDDPVPQDPAEATSPTLPCLIIRLGRTKNATADDDETVLLISRPVIALRDWLNAAGIVAGPVFRPIDQWGNVSPRALTGQSVNLILKTRCGQAGLDPSSFSAHGLRSGFLTEAQMRGTRSSKRWNSRGTSRSIRQPAITTVHPGAAAGRFG
;
A
#
# COMPACT_ATOMS: atom_id res chain seq x y z
N MET A 1 24.81 24.92 10.31
CA MET A 1 24.96 23.46 10.05
C MET A 1 23.96 22.91 9.02
N LEU A 2 22.67 23.23 9.09
CA LEU A 2 21.63 22.69 8.19
C LEU A 2 21.86 22.97 6.70
N LEU A 3 22.29 24.18 6.34
CA LEU A 3 22.59 24.54 4.94
C LEU A 3 23.79 23.75 4.39
N LYS A 4 24.84 23.52 5.21
CA LYS A 4 25.98 22.67 4.85
C LYS A 4 25.52 21.23 4.58
N PHE A 5 24.65 20.69 5.43
CA PHE A 5 24.06 19.36 5.21
C PHE A 5 23.30 19.28 3.88
N VAL A 6 22.49 20.29 3.55
CA VAL A 6 21.80 20.34 2.25
C VAL A 6 22.79 20.38 1.08
N ALA A 7 23.79 21.25 1.13
CA ALA A 7 24.82 21.35 0.09
C ALA A 7 25.63 20.05 -0.09
N HIS A 8 26.04 19.41 1.01
CA HIS A 8 26.80 18.16 0.97
C HIS A 8 26.00 16.98 0.38
N HIS A 9 24.68 17.00 0.48
CA HIS A 9 23.85 15.86 0.06
C HIS A 9 23.01 16.12 -1.19
N LEU A 10 22.79 17.37 -1.61
CA LEU A 10 22.05 17.75 -2.82
C LEU A 10 22.93 18.61 -3.74
N TRP A 11 24.13 18.15 -4.03
CA TRP A 11 25.02 18.76 -5.02
C TRP A 11 24.71 18.27 -6.44
N ASP A 12 25.23 19.02 -7.40
CA ASP A 12 25.02 18.82 -8.83
C ASP A 12 26.23 18.08 -9.41
N PRO A 13 26.07 16.87 -9.97
CA PRO A 13 27.19 16.10 -10.52
C PRO A 13 27.93 16.79 -11.66
N VAL A 14 27.23 17.56 -12.49
CA VAL A 14 27.84 18.28 -13.62
C VAL A 14 28.74 19.39 -13.08
N LYS A 15 28.26 20.14 -12.08
CA LYS A 15 29.07 21.15 -11.40
C LYS A 15 30.23 20.55 -10.63
N ARG A 16 30.07 19.37 -10.00
CA ARG A 16 31.17 18.70 -9.29
C ARG A 16 32.28 18.21 -10.23
N ALA A 17 31.93 17.87 -11.47
CA ALA A 17 32.91 17.53 -12.49
C ALA A 17 33.78 18.74 -12.89
N ALA A 18 33.20 19.95 -12.87
CA ALA A 18 33.91 21.20 -13.15
C ALA A 18 34.59 21.80 -11.91
N ASP A 19 34.05 21.56 -10.72
CA ASP A 19 34.54 22.06 -9.43
C ASP A 19 34.53 20.92 -8.40
N ALA A 20 35.70 20.38 -8.10
CA ALA A 20 35.87 19.28 -7.13
C ALA A 20 35.43 19.66 -5.70
N THR A 21 35.30 20.94 -5.38
CA THR A 21 34.84 21.44 -4.08
C THR A 21 33.31 21.55 -3.99
N HIS A 22 32.59 21.40 -5.11
CA HIS A 22 31.14 21.47 -5.14
C HIS A 22 30.50 20.25 -4.48
N GLY A 23 29.86 20.50 -3.33
CA GLY A 23 29.12 19.50 -2.58
C GLY A 23 29.83 19.04 -1.31
N MET A 24 29.94 17.73 -1.12
CA MET A 24 30.61 17.17 0.05
C MET A 24 32.12 17.11 -0.17
N PRO A 25 32.94 17.70 0.72
CA PRO A 25 34.39 17.55 0.66
C PRO A 25 34.83 16.08 0.69
N PRO A 26 35.87 15.67 -0.06
CA PRO A 26 36.30 14.26 -0.13
C PRO A 26 36.67 13.64 1.23
N ASP A 27 37.27 14.42 2.13
CA ASP A 27 37.62 14.00 3.50
C ASP A 27 36.39 13.76 4.38
N VAL A 28 35.33 14.57 4.21
CA VAL A 28 34.04 14.36 4.86
C VAL A 28 33.35 13.13 4.28
N GLU A 29 33.38 12.97 2.96
CA GLU A 29 32.81 11.84 2.25
C GLU A 29 33.44 10.51 2.71
N GLN A 30 34.77 10.44 2.76
CA GLN A 30 35.49 9.25 3.21
C GLN A 30 35.15 8.88 4.65
N ARG A 31 35.22 9.84 5.60
CA ARG A 31 34.86 9.59 7.01
C ARG A 31 33.42 9.08 7.18
N LEU A 32 32.48 9.59 6.41
CA LEU A 32 31.08 9.13 6.45
C LEU A 32 30.90 7.74 5.81
N ARG A 33 31.76 7.34 4.87
CA ARG A 33 31.78 5.99 4.31
C ARG A 33 32.39 5.00 5.29
N ASP A 34 33.52 5.35 5.90
CA ASP A 34 34.23 4.50 6.87
C ASP A 34 33.35 4.18 8.08
N THR A 35 32.54 5.14 8.52
CA THR A 35 31.56 4.94 9.61
C THR A 35 30.25 4.29 9.16
N GLY A 36 30.10 3.96 7.87
CA GLY A 36 28.93 3.26 7.31
C GLY A 36 27.66 4.11 7.17
N VAL A 37 27.72 5.42 7.45
CA VAL A 37 26.55 6.33 7.45
C VAL A 37 26.23 6.88 6.04
N LEU A 38 27.21 6.90 5.13
CA LEU A 38 27.03 7.29 3.72
C LEU A 38 27.19 6.08 2.79
N LYS A 39 26.04 5.54 2.32
CA LYS A 39 26.00 4.39 1.39
C LYS A 39 25.81 4.77 -0.07
N ALA A 40 25.35 5.99 -0.36
CA ALA A 40 25.12 6.43 -1.74
C ALA A 40 26.44 6.85 -2.40
N LEU A 41 26.64 6.52 -3.68
CA LEU A 41 27.82 6.92 -4.46
C LEU A 41 27.73 8.35 -5.03
N GLY A 42 26.56 8.98 -4.97
CA GLY A 42 26.31 10.34 -5.47
C GLY A 42 25.34 11.12 -4.57
N PRO A 43 24.80 12.26 -5.05
CA PRO A 43 23.87 13.05 -4.26
C PRO A 43 22.64 12.23 -3.87
N HIS A 44 22.12 12.50 -2.68
CA HIS A 44 20.91 11.87 -2.18
C HIS A 44 19.69 12.31 -2.99
N ALA A 45 18.64 11.47 -2.98
CA ALA A 45 17.34 11.93 -3.45
C ALA A 45 16.85 13.06 -2.52
N PRO A 46 16.20 14.11 -3.04
CA PRO A 46 15.69 15.20 -2.20
C PRO A 46 14.80 14.73 -1.05
N ASP A 47 13.98 13.71 -1.29
CA ASP A 47 13.14 13.10 -0.24
C ASP A 47 13.95 12.42 0.86
N THR A 48 15.13 11.87 0.54
CA THR A 48 16.05 11.31 1.56
C THR A 48 16.58 12.41 2.47
N VAL A 49 17.00 13.54 1.90
CA VAL A 49 17.50 14.69 2.66
C VAL A 49 16.39 15.31 3.50
N ARG A 50 15.19 15.49 2.93
CA ARG A 50 14.01 15.98 3.65
C ARG A 50 13.67 15.07 4.83
N ARG A 51 13.65 13.75 4.64
CA ARG A 51 13.39 12.77 5.71
C ARG A 51 14.44 12.86 6.83
N ARG A 52 15.72 12.97 6.49
CA ARG A 52 16.81 13.13 7.48
C ARG A 52 16.66 14.43 8.27
N LEU A 53 16.34 15.55 7.62
CA LEU A 53 16.07 16.82 8.28
C LEU A 53 14.86 16.75 9.22
N THR A 54 13.79 16.04 8.83
CA THR A 54 12.65 15.80 9.72
C THR A 54 13.05 14.98 10.94
N SER A 55 13.78 13.87 10.77
CA SER A 55 14.27 13.07 11.89
C SER A 55 15.17 13.88 12.82
N TRP A 56 16.07 14.70 12.26
CA TRP A 56 16.93 15.59 13.04
C TRP A 56 16.09 16.62 13.82
N SER A 57 15.11 17.28 13.18
CA SER A 57 14.22 18.23 13.85
C SER A 57 13.44 17.63 15.00
N ILE A 58 12.99 16.38 14.87
CA ILE A 58 12.32 15.65 15.95
C ILE A 58 13.31 15.41 17.09
N LEU A 59 14.49 14.86 16.82
CA LEU A 59 15.49 14.57 17.84
C LEU A 59 15.96 15.81 18.60
N THR A 60 16.18 16.93 17.91
CA THR A 60 16.57 18.20 18.55
C THR A 60 15.46 18.75 19.41
N ARG A 61 14.20 18.66 18.96
CA ARG A 61 13.03 19.08 19.75
C ARG A 61 12.90 18.27 21.03
N TRP A 62 13.10 16.96 20.96
CA TRP A 62 13.09 16.09 22.15
C TRP A 62 14.20 16.42 23.14
N ARG A 63 15.32 16.98 22.66
CA ARG A 63 16.44 17.47 23.48
C ARG A 63 16.29 18.93 23.93
N GLY A 64 15.12 19.56 23.71
CA GLY A 64 14.87 20.95 24.09
C GLY A 64 15.59 22.00 23.22
N MET A 65 16.21 21.57 22.11
CA MET A 65 16.94 22.48 21.22
C MET A 65 15.97 23.14 20.23
N THR A 66 16.01 24.47 20.14
CA THR A 66 15.14 25.31 19.29
C THR A 66 15.83 25.72 17.98
N GLU A 67 16.67 24.87 17.40
CA GLU A 67 17.22 25.13 16.06
C GLU A 67 16.09 25.33 15.04
N SER A 68 16.22 26.36 14.19
CA SER A 68 15.17 26.73 13.23
C SER A 68 15.23 25.89 11.95
N PHE A 69 14.73 24.65 12.04
CA PHE A 69 14.44 23.79 10.88
C PHE A 69 13.32 24.33 9.98
N SER A 70 12.64 25.39 10.42
CA SER A 70 11.58 26.09 9.67
C SER A 70 12.05 27.38 8.99
N SER A 71 13.35 27.71 9.10
CA SER A 71 13.90 28.96 8.56
C SER A 71 13.63 29.13 7.05
N PRO A 72 13.30 30.36 6.59
CA PRO A 72 13.11 30.64 5.16
C PRO A 72 14.33 30.25 4.31
N ALA A 73 15.55 30.49 4.80
CA ALA A 73 16.79 30.15 4.11
C ALA A 73 16.90 28.63 3.82
N LEU A 74 16.56 27.77 4.79
CA LEU A 74 16.59 26.32 4.59
C LEU A 74 15.53 25.86 3.58
N LYS A 75 14.32 26.43 3.64
CA LYS A 75 13.24 26.13 2.70
C LYS A 75 13.62 26.54 1.27
N THR A 76 14.24 27.71 1.11
CA THR A 76 14.72 28.20 -0.19
C THR A 76 15.86 27.33 -0.72
N ALA A 77 16.85 27.00 0.12
CA ALA A 77 17.96 26.14 -0.27
C ALA A 77 17.49 24.76 -0.74
N LEU A 78 16.57 24.12 0.00
CA LEU A 78 15.96 22.85 -0.43
C LEU A 78 15.20 22.98 -1.75
N ARG A 79 14.44 24.07 -1.95
CA ARG A 79 13.68 24.30 -3.18
C ARG A 79 14.60 24.46 -4.39
N LEU A 80 15.68 25.24 -4.25
CA LEU A 80 16.67 25.44 -5.31
C LEU A 80 17.43 24.15 -5.61
N ALA A 81 17.85 23.40 -4.58
CA ALA A 81 18.53 22.13 -4.75
C ALA A 81 17.64 21.05 -5.40
N VAL A 82 16.34 21.00 -5.06
CA VAL A 82 15.37 20.13 -5.74
C VAL A 82 15.21 20.52 -7.20
N ARG A 83 15.13 21.82 -7.50
CA ARG A 83 14.94 22.33 -8.86
C ARG A 83 16.16 22.11 -9.75
N ALA A 84 17.37 22.21 -9.18
CA ALA A 84 18.62 21.95 -9.87
C ALA A 84 18.92 20.44 -10.01
N SER A 85 18.16 19.57 -9.34
CA SER A 85 18.31 18.14 -9.47
C SER A 85 17.57 17.66 -10.73
N ASP A 86 18.31 17.26 -11.76
CA ASP A 86 17.81 16.62 -12.99
C ASP A 86 17.24 15.20 -12.78
N ARG A 87 16.98 14.82 -11.52
CA ARG A 87 16.45 13.50 -11.18
C ARG A 87 14.98 13.40 -11.59
N PRO A 88 14.62 12.52 -12.54
CA PRO A 88 13.23 12.34 -12.93
C PRO A 88 12.42 11.85 -11.74
N ARG A 89 11.21 12.39 -11.59
CA ARG A 89 10.29 11.99 -10.52
C ARG A 89 9.85 10.55 -10.75
N ARG A 90 10.43 9.61 -10.02
CA ARG A 90 10.11 8.18 -10.12
C ARG A 90 8.90 7.85 -9.26
N ARG A 91 7.87 7.24 -9.86
CA ARG A 91 6.72 6.70 -9.14
C ARG A 91 7.10 5.38 -8.45
N GLU A 92 6.50 5.07 -7.30
CA GLU A 92 6.71 3.79 -6.59
C GLU A 92 6.16 2.57 -7.36
N SER A 93 5.21 2.81 -8.27
CA SER A 93 4.74 1.85 -9.28
C SER A 93 4.69 2.56 -10.62
N ALA A 94 5.17 1.91 -11.69
CA ALA A 94 5.10 2.50 -13.02
C ALA A 94 3.66 2.42 -13.57
N LYS A 95 2.98 1.30 -13.33
CA LYS A 95 1.58 1.04 -13.72
C LYS A 95 0.68 0.86 -12.49
N ALA A 96 -0.60 1.21 -12.65
CA ALA A 96 -1.65 0.90 -11.67
C ALA A 96 -2.14 -0.54 -11.85
N VAL A 97 -2.59 -1.17 -10.77
CA VAL A 97 -3.26 -2.48 -10.81
C VAL A 97 -4.76 -2.20 -10.86
N THR A 98 -5.29 -1.91 -12.03
CA THR A 98 -6.73 -1.66 -12.30
C THR A 98 -7.54 -2.96 -12.22
N GLY A 99 -8.86 -2.88 -12.35
CA GLY A 99 -9.73 -4.06 -12.24
C GLY A 99 -9.39 -5.14 -13.26
N ASP A 100 -9.15 -4.79 -14.51
CA ASP A 100 -8.70 -5.70 -15.58
C ASP A 100 -7.37 -6.39 -15.23
N VAL A 101 -6.38 -5.64 -14.72
CA VAL A 101 -5.10 -6.22 -14.28
C VAL A 101 -5.34 -7.16 -13.10
N LEU A 102 -6.15 -6.77 -12.12
CA LEU A 102 -6.50 -7.62 -10.99
C LEU A 102 -7.20 -8.91 -11.46
N ALA A 103 -8.10 -8.84 -12.45
CA ALA A 103 -8.74 -10.01 -13.03
C ALA A 103 -7.71 -11.00 -13.59
N GLN A 104 -6.74 -10.49 -14.37
CA GLN A 104 -5.65 -11.31 -14.93
C GLN A 104 -4.81 -11.96 -13.82
N LEU A 105 -4.47 -11.22 -12.76
CA LEU A 105 -3.74 -11.78 -11.62
C LEU A 105 -4.52 -12.90 -10.93
N LEU A 106 -5.85 -12.76 -10.78
CA LEU A 106 -6.68 -13.76 -10.11
C LEU A 106 -6.79 -15.07 -10.91
N VAL A 107 -6.71 -15.02 -12.24
CA VAL A 107 -6.64 -16.24 -13.09
C VAL A 107 -5.40 -17.08 -12.76
N THR A 108 -4.29 -16.45 -12.37
CA THR A 108 -3.09 -17.17 -11.95
C THR A 108 -3.21 -17.83 -10.57
N CYS A 109 -4.21 -17.43 -9.77
CA CYS A 109 -4.48 -17.96 -8.44
C CYS A 109 -5.46 -19.15 -8.47
N HIS A 110 -5.27 -20.05 -9.43
CA HIS A 110 -6.10 -21.25 -9.61
C HIS A 110 -5.70 -22.40 -8.69
N GLY A 111 -6.65 -23.31 -8.46
CA GLY A 111 -6.48 -24.51 -7.64
C GLY A 111 -6.72 -24.32 -6.14
N ASP A 112 -6.66 -25.44 -5.43
CA ASP A 112 -6.94 -25.56 -3.99
C ASP A 112 -5.66 -25.61 -3.15
N GLY A 113 -4.53 -25.18 -3.71
CA GLY A 113 -3.30 -25.03 -2.96
C GLY A 113 -3.38 -23.83 -2.01
N LEU A 114 -2.84 -23.98 -0.80
CA LEU A 114 -2.81 -22.91 0.22
C LEU A 114 -2.21 -21.60 -0.32
N VAL A 115 -1.18 -21.67 -1.16
CA VAL A 115 -0.55 -20.49 -1.78
C VAL A 115 -1.51 -19.77 -2.73
N ALA A 116 -2.29 -20.50 -3.53
CA ALA A 116 -3.27 -19.92 -4.44
C ALA A 116 -4.43 -19.27 -3.68
N MET A 117 -4.95 -19.93 -2.65
CA MET A 117 -5.99 -19.38 -1.78
C MET A 117 -5.53 -18.11 -1.06
N ARG A 118 -4.33 -18.15 -0.44
CA ARG A 118 -3.74 -16.99 0.25
C ARG A 118 -3.61 -15.80 -0.69
N ASP A 119 -3.02 -16.00 -1.87
CA ASP A 119 -2.73 -14.91 -2.79
C ASP A 119 -4.01 -14.32 -3.38
N ARG A 120 -5.01 -15.16 -3.68
CA ARG A 120 -6.35 -14.75 -4.12
C ARG A 120 -7.03 -13.87 -3.06
N ALA A 121 -7.06 -14.33 -1.82
CA ALA A 121 -7.62 -13.61 -0.68
C ALA A 121 -6.90 -12.27 -0.45
N LEU A 122 -5.57 -12.29 -0.50
CA LEU A 122 -4.72 -11.12 -0.30
C LEU A 122 -4.96 -10.05 -1.36
N LEU A 123 -4.96 -10.41 -2.65
CA LEU A 123 -5.15 -9.46 -3.75
C LEU A 123 -6.55 -8.86 -3.74
N LEU A 124 -7.58 -9.69 -3.56
CA LEU A 124 -8.97 -9.22 -3.46
C LEU A 124 -9.16 -8.30 -2.26
N LEU A 125 -8.70 -8.71 -1.07
CA LEU A 125 -8.83 -7.91 0.14
C LEU A 125 -8.08 -6.58 0.01
N ALA A 126 -6.82 -6.60 -0.45
CA ALA A 126 -6.01 -5.40 -0.59
C ALA A 126 -6.67 -4.37 -1.52
N PHE A 127 -7.28 -4.84 -2.61
CA PHE A 127 -7.99 -3.98 -3.56
C PHE A 127 -9.34 -3.49 -3.01
N ALA A 128 -10.19 -4.42 -2.55
CA ALA A 128 -11.54 -4.14 -2.07
C ALA A 128 -11.58 -3.25 -0.81
N SER A 129 -10.52 -3.29 0.00
CA SER A 129 -10.40 -2.47 1.21
C SER A 129 -9.93 -1.03 0.96
N GLY A 130 -9.95 -0.57 -0.31
CA GLY A 130 -9.57 0.78 -0.69
C GLY A 130 -8.14 0.90 -1.24
N GLY A 131 -7.52 -0.21 -1.64
CA GLY A 131 -6.13 -0.21 -2.06
C GLY A 131 -5.18 0.09 -0.89
N ARG A 132 -5.33 -0.68 0.20
CA ARG A 132 -4.59 -0.51 1.46
C ARG A 132 -3.07 -0.55 1.25
N ARG A 133 -2.33 0.08 2.17
CA ARG A 133 -0.87 -0.03 2.14
C ARG A 133 -0.47 -1.48 2.40
N ARG A 134 0.58 -1.95 1.72
CA ARG A 134 1.11 -3.32 1.87
C ARG A 134 1.38 -3.73 3.32
N CYS A 135 1.82 -2.80 4.18
CA CYS A 135 2.06 -3.07 5.60
C CYS A 135 0.76 -3.18 6.42
N GLU A 136 -0.30 -2.47 6.02
CA GLU A 136 -1.62 -2.59 6.66
C GLU A 136 -2.25 -3.93 6.31
N VAL A 137 -2.14 -4.37 5.05
CA VAL A 137 -2.60 -5.70 4.62
C VAL A 137 -1.78 -6.80 5.32
N ALA A 138 -0.46 -6.66 5.36
CA ALA A 138 0.43 -7.63 5.99
C ALA A 138 0.21 -7.76 7.51
N GLY A 139 -0.13 -6.65 8.17
CA GLY A 139 -0.37 -6.59 9.60
C GLY A 139 -1.82 -6.85 10.01
N LEU A 140 -2.73 -7.13 9.07
CA LEU A 140 -4.13 -7.40 9.35
C LEU A 140 -4.28 -8.64 10.23
N ARG A 141 -5.09 -8.54 11.28
CA ARG A 141 -5.33 -9.65 12.19
C ARG A 141 -6.79 -10.12 12.15
N VAL A 142 -7.02 -11.36 12.54
CA VAL A 142 -8.38 -11.94 12.61
C VAL A 142 -9.25 -11.13 13.57
N GLU A 143 -8.67 -10.59 14.63
CA GLU A 143 -9.36 -9.75 15.60
C GLU A 143 -9.85 -8.43 14.99
N ASP A 144 -9.30 -7.99 13.85
CA ASP A 144 -9.76 -6.80 13.14
C ASP A 144 -10.98 -7.09 12.25
N LEU A 145 -11.33 -8.36 12.05
CA LEU A 145 -12.44 -8.80 11.21
C LEU A 145 -13.72 -8.94 12.04
N VAL A 146 -14.80 -8.31 11.58
CA VAL A 146 -16.09 -8.33 12.26
C VAL A 146 -17.14 -8.81 11.26
N GLU A 147 -17.82 -9.90 11.59
CA GLU A 147 -18.92 -10.43 10.80
C GLU A 147 -20.06 -9.41 10.71
N ASP A 148 -20.72 -9.35 9.55
CA ASP A 148 -21.77 -8.40 9.26
C ASP A 148 -22.87 -9.06 8.43
N ASP A 149 -24.10 -8.56 8.56
CA ASP A 149 -25.27 -9.21 7.96
C ASP A 149 -25.14 -9.29 6.43
N PRO A 150 -25.44 -10.45 5.82
CA PRO A 150 -25.49 -10.57 4.37
C PRO A 150 -26.45 -9.57 3.74
N VAL A 151 -26.11 -9.08 2.55
CA VAL A 151 -26.95 -8.12 1.82
C VAL A 151 -27.51 -8.74 0.55
N PRO A 152 -28.74 -8.43 0.12
CA PRO A 152 -29.27 -8.89 -1.16
C PRO A 152 -28.34 -8.47 -2.32
N GLN A 153 -28.13 -9.36 -3.28
CA GLN A 153 -27.33 -9.07 -4.48
C GLN A 153 -27.96 -7.95 -5.31
N ASP A 154 -29.29 -7.95 -5.45
CA ASP A 154 -30.05 -6.85 -6.02
C ASP A 154 -30.80 -6.11 -4.90
N PRO A 155 -30.42 -4.84 -4.59
CA PRO A 155 -31.12 -4.05 -3.60
C PRO A 155 -32.60 -3.77 -3.92
N ALA A 156 -33.00 -3.86 -5.19
CA ALA A 156 -34.39 -3.68 -5.61
C ALA A 156 -35.25 -4.95 -5.41
N GLU A 157 -34.62 -6.12 -5.28
CA GLU A 157 -35.29 -7.41 -5.12
C GLU A 157 -34.87 -8.07 -3.80
N ALA A 158 -35.70 -7.93 -2.76
CA ALA A 158 -35.41 -8.45 -1.43
C ALA A 158 -35.26 -9.98 -1.38
N THR A 159 -35.82 -10.70 -2.36
CA THR A 159 -35.71 -12.16 -2.52
C THR A 159 -34.45 -12.59 -3.27
N SER A 160 -33.64 -11.65 -3.75
CA SER A 160 -32.39 -11.99 -4.46
C SER A 160 -31.41 -12.72 -3.54
N PRO A 161 -30.54 -13.60 -4.08
CA PRO A 161 -29.52 -14.27 -3.29
C PRO A 161 -28.69 -13.27 -2.48
N THR A 162 -28.35 -13.64 -1.24
CA THR A 162 -27.58 -12.76 -0.37
C THR A 162 -26.08 -12.92 -0.60
N LEU A 163 -25.37 -11.81 -0.44
CA LEU A 163 -23.93 -11.71 -0.53
C LEU A 163 -23.34 -11.58 0.89
N PRO A 164 -22.30 -12.35 1.23
CA PRO A 164 -21.68 -12.25 2.55
C PRO A 164 -20.98 -10.91 2.74
N CYS A 165 -21.06 -10.39 3.97
CA CYS A 165 -20.46 -9.14 4.38
C CYS A 165 -19.42 -9.34 5.49
N LEU A 166 -18.41 -8.49 5.51
CA LEU A 166 -17.40 -8.46 6.57
C LEU A 166 -16.90 -7.04 6.76
N ILE A 167 -16.79 -6.59 8.00
CA ILE A 167 -16.20 -5.29 8.34
C ILE A 167 -14.75 -5.49 8.78
N ILE A 168 -13.82 -4.71 8.21
CA ILE A 168 -12.46 -4.58 8.70
C ILE A 168 -12.38 -3.33 9.57
N ARG A 169 -11.98 -3.49 10.83
CA ARG A 169 -11.60 -2.39 11.71
C ARG A 169 -10.21 -1.88 11.33
N LEU A 170 -10.10 -0.59 11.06
CA LEU A 170 -8.80 0.04 10.85
C LEU A 170 -8.22 0.40 12.21
N GLY A 171 -7.22 -0.35 12.66
CA GLY A 171 -6.34 0.14 13.72
C GLY A 171 -5.72 1.48 13.32
N ARG A 172 -5.41 2.34 14.32
CA ARG A 172 -4.83 3.67 14.13
C ARG A 172 -3.73 3.66 13.08
N THR A 173 -3.99 4.23 11.90
CA THR A 173 -2.93 4.41 10.91
C THR A 173 -2.01 5.56 11.36
N LYS A 174 -0.75 5.56 10.91
CA LYS A 174 0.28 6.58 11.23
C LYS A 174 -0.17 8.05 10.99
N ASN A 175 -1.27 8.26 10.28
CA ASN A 175 -1.80 9.58 9.91
C ASN A 175 -3.21 9.87 10.51
N ALA A 176 -3.75 9.00 11.38
CA ALA A 176 -5.07 9.20 11.97
C ALA A 176 -5.00 10.12 13.20
N THR A 177 -5.80 11.18 13.22
CA THR A 177 -6.13 11.94 14.44
C THR A 177 -7.06 11.11 15.33
N ALA A 178 -7.07 11.40 16.63
CA ALA A 178 -7.41 10.49 17.72
C ALA A 178 -8.85 9.90 17.80
N ASP A 179 -9.73 10.12 16.82
CA ASP A 179 -11.18 9.84 16.99
C ASP A 179 -11.89 9.14 15.81
N ASP A 180 -11.18 8.66 14.78
CA ASP A 180 -11.84 7.87 13.72
C ASP A 180 -11.53 6.38 13.85
N ASP A 181 -12.46 5.63 14.43
CA ASP A 181 -12.61 4.18 14.22
C ASP A 181 -13.05 3.95 12.76
N GLU A 182 -12.12 4.19 11.83
CA GLU A 182 -12.35 3.99 10.41
C GLU A 182 -12.64 2.49 10.19
N THR A 183 -13.65 2.19 9.40
CA THR A 183 -14.03 0.80 9.12
C THR A 183 -14.30 0.65 7.65
N VAL A 184 -13.99 -0.52 7.10
CA VAL A 184 -14.21 -0.82 5.69
C VAL A 184 -15.12 -2.03 5.58
N LEU A 185 -16.24 -1.88 4.88
CA LEU A 185 -17.12 -2.98 4.55
C LEU A 185 -16.61 -3.71 3.30
N LEU A 186 -16.48 -5.03 3.40
CA LEU A 186 -16.25 -5.96 2.31
C LEU A 186 -17.52 -6.72 2.00
N ILE A 187 -17.79 -6.95 0.71
CA ILE A 187 -18.98 -7.68 0.23
C ILE A 187 -18.55 -8.74 -0.79
N SER A 188 -19.16 -9.93 -0.74
CA SER A 188 -19.03 -10.97 -1.77
C SER A 188 -17.62 -11.55 -1.92
N ARG A 189 -16.97 -11.43 -3.10
CA ARG A 189 -15.76 -12.19 -3.47
C ARG A 189 -14.58 -12.05 -2.49
N PRO A 190 -14.20 -10.85 -2.01
CA PRO A 190 -13.17 -10.70 -0.99
C PRO A 190 -13.51 -11.42 0.31
N VAL A 191 -14.78 -11.44 0.72
CA VAL A 191 -15.23 -12.11 1.95
C VAL A 191 -15.13 -13.63 1.78
N ILE A 192 -15.61 -14.15 0.64
CA ILE A 192 -15.55 -15.58 0.32
C ILE A 192 -14.08 -16.04 0.28
N ALA A 193 -13.24 -15.38 -0.53
CA ALA A 193 -11.83 -15.77 -0.65
C ALA A 193 -11.07 -15.67 0.68
N LEU A 194 -11.38 -14.67 1.51
CA LEU A 194 -10.78 -14.56 2.84
C LEU A 194 -11.19 -15.72 3.76
N ARG A 195 -12.48 -16.08 3.79
CA ARG A 195 -12.97 -17.21 4.58
C ARG A 195 -12.38 -18.53 4.10
N ASP A 196 -12.31 -18.75 2.79
CA ASP A 196 -11.68 -19.94 2.20
C ASP A 196 -10.23 -20.08 2.67
N TRP A 197 -9.46 -18.99 2.61
CA TRP A 197 -8.08 -18.95 3.09
C TRP A 197 -7.98 -19.23 4.60
N LEU A 198 -8.77 -18.55 5.44
CA LEU A 198 -8.74 -18.73 6.89
C LEU A 198 -9.08 -20.17 7.29
N ASN A 199 -10.10 -20.76 6.65
CA ASN A 199 -10.52 -22.13 6.90
C ASN A 199 -9.46 -23.14 6.45
N ALA A 200 -8.96 -23.03 5.22
CA ALA A 200 -7.96 -23.96 4.69
C ALA A 200 -6.63 -23.89 5.46
N ALA A 201 -6.25 -22.72 5.96
CA ALA A 201 -5.02 -22.52 6.73
C ALA A 201 -5.19 -22.74 8.25
N GLY A 202 -6.40 -23.05 8.73
CA GLY A 202 -6.69 -23.25 10.15
C GLY A 202 -6.43 -22.02 11.03
N ILE A 203 -6.68 -20.82 10.49
CA ILE A 203 -6.35 -19.55 11.16
C ILE A 203 -7.58 -19.05 11.94
N VAL A 204 -7.56 -19.22 13.25
CA VAL A 204 -8.64 -18.76 14.15
C VAL A 204 -8.32 -17.46 14.90
N ALA A 205 -7.06 -17.06 14.99
CA ALA A 205 -6.61 -15.86 15.70
C ALA A 205 -5.27 -15.34 15.16
N GLY A 206 -4.89 -14.11 15.51
CA GLY A 206 -3.60 -13.52 15.12
C GLY A 206 -3.52 -13.08 13.65
N PRO A 207 -2.32 -13.07 13.04
CA PRO A 207 -2.14 -12.56 11.68
C PRO A 207 -2.95 -13.34 10.64
N VAL A 208 -3.67 -12.62 9.78
CA VAL A 208 -4.48 -13.21 8.69
C VAL A 208 -3.60 -13.79 7.60
N PHE A 209 -2.63 -13.02 7.11
CA PHE A 209 -1.76 -13.45 6.03
C PHE A 209 -0.40 -13.89 6.57
N ARG A 210 -0.07 -15.15 6.32
CA ARG A 210 1.09 -15.84 6.87
C ARG A 210 1.99 -16.38 5.75
N PRO A 211 3.32 -16.39 5.93
CA PRO A 211 4.23 -17.12 5.06
C PRO A 211 3.85 -18.61 4.98
N ILE A 212 4.04 -19.20 3.80
CA ILE A 212 3.93 -20.64 3.58
C ILE A 212 5.31 -21.10 3.15
N ASP A 213 5.86 -22.12 3.80
CA ASP A 213 7.16 -22.68 3.42
C ASP A 213 7.05 -23.62 2.20
N GLN A 214 8.19 -24.14 1.73
CA GLN A 214 8.24 -25.03 0.57
C GLN A 214 7.54 -26.38 0.79
N TRP A 215 7.30 -26.77 2.05
CA TRP A 215 6.61 -28.01 2.43
C TRP A 215 5.11 -27.80 2.67
N GLY A 216 4.61 -26.57 2.50
CA GLY A 216 3.20 -26.22 2.65
C GLY A 216 2.81 -25.81 4.07
N ASN A 217 3.74 -25.68 5.01
CA ASN A 217 3.40 -25.30 6.38
C ASN A 217 3.14 -23.79 6.49
N VAL A 218 2.09 -23.43 7.21
CA VAL A 218 1.71 -22.04 7.47
C VAL A 218 2.43 -21.53 8.71
N SER A 219 3.26 -20.49 8.56
CA SER A 219 4.01 -19.90 9.67
C SER A 219 3.08 -19.17 10.65
N PRO A 220 3.35 -19.15 11.97
CA PRO A 220 2.57 -18.35 12.92
C PRO A 220 2.82 -16.83 12.79
N ARG A 221 3.86 -16.42 12.04
CA ARG A 221 4.24 -15.00 11.89
C ARG A 221 3.43 -14.35 10.76
N ALA A 222 3.22 -13.03 10.88
CA ALA A 222 2.64 -12.24 9.80
C ALA A 222 3.57 -12.21 8.56
N LEU A 223 2.98 -12.07 7.38
CA LEU A 223 3.73 -11.63 6.20
C LEU A 223 4.37 -10.27 6.48
N THR A 224 5.44 -9.97 5.74
CA THR A 224 5.97 -8.60 5.71
C THR A 224 5.35 -7.82 4.55
N GLY A 225 5.37 -6.48 4.63
CA GLY A 225 4.98 -5.65 3.50
C GLY A 225 5.82 -5.91 2.24
N GLN A 226 7.07 -6.36 2.38
CA GLN A 226 7.91 -6.77 1.25
C GLN A 226 7.42 -8.07 0.64
N SER A 227 7.01 -9.05 1.45
CA SER A 227 6.43 -10.32 1.00
C SER A 227 5.16 -10.09 0.19
N VAL A 228 4.28 -9.19 0.63
CA VAL A 228 3.07 -8.77 -0.13
C VAL A 228 3.44 -8.27 -1.53
N ASN A 229 4.48 -7.43 -1.63
CA ASN A 229 4.95 -6.91 -2.91
C ASN A 229 5.58 -7.99 -3.80
N LEU A 230 6.30 -8.94 -3.21
CA LEU A 230 6.89 -10.06 -3.94
C LEU A 230 5.80 -10.98 -4.49
N ILE A 231 4.79 -11.31 -3.68
CA ILE A 231 3.62 -12.11 -4.10
C ILE A 231 2.95 -11.46 -5.32
N LEU A 232 2.65 -10.16 -5.25
CA LEU A 232 2.07 -9.44 -6.39
C LEU A 232 2.94 -9.59 -7.65
N LYS A 233 4.25 -9.39 -7.53
CA LYS A 233 5.19 -9.49 -8.66
C LYS A 233 5.28 -10.89 -9.24
N THR A 234 5.28 -11.92 -8.39
CA THR A 234 5.23 -13.31 -8.82
C THR A 234 3.96 -13.58 -9.62
N ARG A 235 2.80 -13.11 -9.13
CA ARG A 235 1.53 -13.23 -9.86
C ARG A 235 1.50 -12.44 -11.16
N CYS A 236 2.13 -11.25 -11.21
CA CYS A 236 2.32 -10.52 -12.46
C CYS A 236 3.11 -11.35 -13.48
N GLY A 237 4.24 -11.95 -13.08
CA GLY A 237 5.05 -12.78 -13.97
C GLY A 237 4.28 -14.00 -14.49
N GLN A 238 3.51 -14.66 -13.63
CA GLN A 238 2.62 -15.77 -14.02
C GLN A 238 1.49 -15.34 -14.95
N ALA A 239 1.05 -14.10 -14.88
CA ALA A 239 0.03 -13.52 -15.76
C ALA A 239 0.61 -13.00 -17.09
N GLY A 240 1.91 -13.19 -17.35
CA GLY A 240 2.58 -12.64 -18.53
C GLY A 240 2.79 -11.12 -18.49
N LEU A 241 2.63 -10.49 -17.33
CA LEU A 241 2.86 -9.06 -17.12
C LEU A 241 4.29 -8.81 -16.64
N ASP A 242 4.90 -7.70 -17.05
CA ASP A 242 6.23 -7.29 -16.58
C ASP A 242 6.22 -6.95 -15.07
N PRO A 243 6.86 -7.76 -14.19
CA PRO A 243 6.86 -7.53 -12.75
C PRO A 243 7.60 -6.26 -12.31
N SER A 244 8.45 -5.69 -13.17
CA SER A 244 9.18 -4.45 -12.86
C SER A 244 8.26 -3.22 -12.94
N SER A 245 7.20 -3.30 -13.75
CA SER A 245 6.20 -2.25 -13.95
C SER A 245 5.20 -2.13 -12.80
N PHE A 246 5.04 -3.16 -11.97
CA PHE A 246 4.05 -3.22 -10.90
C PHE A 246 4.67 -3.28 -9.50
N SER A 247 3.97 -2.71 -8.54
CA SER A 247 4.26 -2.86 -7.10
C SER A 247 2.97 -2.87 -6.30
N ALA A 248 3.04 -3.24 -5.02
CA ALA A 248 1.89 -3.20 -4.12
C ALA A 248 1.28 -1.78 -4.00
N HIS A 249 2.03 -0.72 -4.33
CA HIS A 249 1.48 0.63 -4.43
C HIS A 249 0.51 0.77 -5.63
N GLY A 250 0.72 0.00 -6.68
CA GLY A 250 -0.16 -0.05 -7.85
C GLY A 250 -1.60 -0.49 -7.53
N LEU A 251 -1.81 -1.33 -6.50
CA LEU A 251 -3.15 -1.68 -6.00
C LEU A 251 -3.93 -0.45 -5.51
N ARG A 252 -3.24 0.45 -4.79
CA ARG A 252 -3.83 1.71 -4.32
C ARG A 252 -4.18 2.63 -5.46
N SER A 253 -3.24 2.85 -6.36
CA SER A 253 -3.48 3.71 -7.53
C SER A 253 -4.60 3.15 -8.40
N GLY A 254 -4.65 1.83 -8.62
CA GLY A 254 -5.68 1.18 -9.41
C GLY A 254 -7.07 1.27 -8.78
N PHE A 255 -7.19 1.07 -7.46
CA PHE A 255 -8.46 1.26 -6.76
C PHE A 255 -8.97 2.70 -6.92
N LEU A 256 -8.10 3.70 -6.73
CA LEU A 256 -8.46 5.11 -6.89
C LEU A 256 -8.87 5.43 -8.33
N THR A 257 -8.18 4.86 -9.32
CA THR A 257 -8.54 4.99 -10.74
C THR A 257 -9.92 4.40 -11.03
N GLU A 258 -10.21 3.18 -10.55
CA GLU A 258 -11.54 2.56 -10.72
C GLU A 258 -12.65 3.35 -10.01
N ALA A 259 -12.39 3.84 -8.81
CA ALA A 259 -13.35 4.65 -8.05
C ALA A 259 -13.68 5.96 -8.79
N GLN A 260 -12.67 6.58 -9.42
CA GLN A 260 -12.85 7.81 -10.20
C GLN A 260 -13.60 7.54 -11.52
N MET A 261 -13.21 6.50 -12.26
CA MET A 261 -13.81 6.14 -13.55
C MET A 261 -15.29 5.75 -13.44
N ARG A 262 -15.67 5.12 -12.32
CA ARG A 262 -17.03 4.59 -12.13
C ARG A 262 -17.98 5.56 -11.42
N GLY A 263 -17.56 6.81 -11.17
CA GLY A 263 -18.40 7.83 -10.53
C GLY A 263 -19.20 7.26 -9.35
N THR A 264 -18.49 6.78 -8.32
CA THR A 264 -19.02 5.89 -7.26
C THR A 264 -20.53 6.00 -7.00
N ARG A 265 -21.31 4.97 -7.40
CA ARG A 265 -22.65 4.70 -6.82
C ARG A 265 -22.46 4.49 -5.33
N SER A 266 -22.74 5.51 -4.52
CA SER A 266 -22.83 5.35 -3.07
C SER A 266 -24.05 4.49 -2.75
N SER A 267 -23.85 3.23 -2.40
CA SER A 267 -24.89 2.51 -1.66
C SER A 267 -24.83 3.03 -0.22
N LYS A 268 -25.84 3.79 0.19
CA LYS A 268 -26.03 4.18 1.60
C LYS A 268 -26.64 2.98 2.31
N ARG A 269 -25.86 2.33 3.17
CA ARG A 269 -26.38 1.29 4.06
C ARG A 269 -26.86 1.94 5.34
N TRP A 270 -28.11 1.65 5.71
CA TRP A 270 -28.64 1.87 7.05
C TRP A 270 -28.55 0.54 7.81
N ASN A 271 -27.89 0.53 8.96
CA ASN A 271 -27.89 -0.62 9.86
C ASN A 271 -28.77 -0.33 11.09
N SER A 272 -29.17 -1.38 11.81
CA SER A 272 -29.94 -1.30 13.06
C SER A 272 -29.24 -0.55 14.20
N ARG A 273 -27.97 -0.15 14.00
CA ARG A 273 -27.17 0.69 14.92
C ARG A 273 -27.17 2.19 14.54
N GLY A 274 -28.01 2.62 13.60
CA GLY A 274 -28.29 4.03 13.34
C GLY A 274 -27.20 4.82 12.59
N THR A 275 -26.22 4.18 11.96
CA THR A 275 -25.18 4.89 11.19
C THR A 275 -25.35 4.67 9.68
N SER A 276 -25.67 5.72 8.93
CA SER A 276 -25.65 5.68 7.45
C SER A 276 -24.20 5.67 6.96
N ARG A 277 -23.75 4.59 6.31
CA ARG A 277 -22.38 4.48 5.76
C ARG A 277 -22.41 4.38 4.24
N SER A 278 -21.59 5.20 3.57
CA SER A 278 -21.40 5.17 2.12
C SER A 278 -20.36 4.11 1.75
N ILE A 279 -20.78 3.09 1.01
CA ILE A 279 -19.91 1.99 0.58
C ILE A 279 -19.22 2.37 -0.74
N ARG A 280 -17.89 2.23 -0.80
CA ARG A 280 -17.09 2.44 -2.03
C ARG A 280 -16.33 1.15 -2.39
N GLN A 281 -16.95 0.25 -3.16
CA GLN A 281 -16.28 -0.94 -3.70
C GLN A 281 -16.52 -1.09 -5.21
N PRO A 282 -15.50 -1.45 -6.00
CA PRO A 282 -15.63 -1.65 -7.44
C PRO A 282 -16.35 -2.96 -7.79
N ALA A 283 -17.03 -3.02 -8.94
CA ALA A 283 -17.86 -4.17 -9.31
C ALA A 283 -17.08 -5.49 -9.44
N ILE A 284 -15.79 -5.44 -9.76
CA ILE A 284 -14.95 -6.64 -9.86
C ILE A 284 -14.84 -7.39 -8.52
N THR A 285 -15.01 -6.69 -7.39
CA THR A 285 -15.01 -7.31 -6.06
C THR A 285 -16.40 -7.79 -5.63
N THR A 286 -17.48 -7.36 -6.30
CA THR A 286 -18.86 -7.68 -5.90
C THR A 286 -19.54 -8.72 -6.79
N VAL A 287 -19.17 -8.84 -8.07
CA VAL A 287 -19.86 -9.71 -9.05
C VAL A 287 -19.24 -11.11 -9.12
N HIS A 288 -20.04 -12.15 -8.86
CA HIS A 288 -19.68 -13.56 -9.04
C HIS A 288 -19.67 -13.93 -10.54
N PRO A 289 -18.74 -14.76 -11.06
CA PRO A 289 -18.67 -15.13 -12.48
C PRO A 289 -19.92 -15.83 -13.06
N GLY A 290 -20.93 -16.17 -12.23
CA GLY A 290 -22.19 -16.77 -12.67
C GLY A 290 -23.30 -15.78 -13.02
N ALA A 291 -23.15 -14.47 -12.75
CA ALA A 291 -24.23 -13.48 -12.92
C ALA A 291 -24.16 -12.67 -14.24
N ALA A 292 -23.15 -12.91 -15.08
CA ALA A 292 -22.93 -12.16 -16.33
C ALA A 292 -23.45 -12.88 -17.59
N ALA A 293 -24.05 -14.06 -17.46
CA ALA A 293 -24.67 -14.79 -18.57
C ALA A 293 -26.18 -14.50 -18.59
N GLY A 294 -26.57 -13.30 -19.03
CA GLY A 294 -28.00 -12.96 -19.08
C GLY A 294 -28.34 -11.55 -19.53
N ARG A 295 -27.53 -10.91 -20.36
CA ARG A 295 -27.92 -9.67 -21.07
C ARG A 295 -27.20 -9.56 -22.43
N PHE A 296 -27.45 -10.53 -23.30
CA PHE A 296 -27.40 -10.37 -24.75
C PHE A 296 -28.42 -11.36 -25.33
N GLY A 297 -29.64 -10.88 -25.45
CA GLY A 297 -30.74 -11.45 -26.21
C GLY A 297 -31.45 -10.29 -26.87
#